data_AF-A0A7D5QC98-F1
#
_entry.id   AF-A0A7D5QC98-F1
#
_cell.length_a   1.000
_cell.length_b   1.000
_cell.length_c   1.000
_cell.angle_alpha   90.00
_cell.angle_beta   90.00
_cell.angle_gamma   90.00
#
_symmetry.space_group_name_H-M   'P 1'
#
loop_
_entity.id
_entity.type
_entity.pdbx_description
1 polymer ?
#
loop_
_entity_poly.entity_id
_entity_poly.type
_entity_poly.pdbx_seq_one_letter_code
_entity_poly.pdbx_strand_id
1 'polypeptide(L)'
;MLRDVDSGQVHALSSNPGLEAGEAVEGTLAPDPPMNVSWQVVEVGERHELSLSESDEPATGHALEVAAEQDVGELTRVERAGTGELHVVSVPEGETEDAVTDVLEDRDATLARAARLGVRRVEVRSAPGVVVVRYLP
;
A
#
# COMPACT_ATOMS: atom_id res chain seq x y z
N MET A 1 13.69 4.75 9.74
CA MET A 1 13.41 3.36 10.15
C MET A 1 12.99 2.60 8.90
N LEU A 2 13.16 1.29 8.85
CA LEU A 2 12.58 0.45 7.80
C LEU A 2 11.47 -0.41 8.39
N ARG A 3 10.43 -0.65 7.61
CA ARG A 3 9.38 -1.61 7.93
C ARG A 3 9.54 -2.80 7.00
N ASP A 4 9.67 -3.98 7.57
CA ASP A 4 9.49 -5.23 6.84
C ASP A 4 8.01 -5.37 6.49
N VAL A 5 7.72 -5.47 5.20
CA VAL A 5 6.35 -5.45 4.65
C VAL A 5 5.63 -6.80 4.81
N ASP A 6 6.36 -7.88 5.06
CA ASP A 6 5.82 -9.21 5.29
C ASP A 6 5.56 -9.48 6.78
N SER A 7 6.52 -9.13 7.64
CA SER A 7 6.42 -9.36 9.09
C SER A 7 5.82 -8.18 9.85
N GLY A 8 5.79 -6.99 9.25
CA GLY A 8 5.39 -5.73 9.90
C GLY A 8 6.43 -5.19 10.88
N GLN A 9 7.56 -5.88 11.06
CA GLN A 9 8.62 -5.51 11.99
C GLN A 9 9.26 -4.17 11.60
N VAL A 10 9.53 -3.32 12.58
CA VAL A 10 10.19 -2.03 12.38
C VAL A 10 11.65 -2.13 12.85
N HIS A 11 12.56 -1.75 11.96
CA HIS A 11 14.00 -1.73 12.19
C HIS A 11 14.49 -0.27 12.27
N ALA A 12 14.96 0.12 13.45
CA ALA A 12 15.63 1.41 13.63
C ALA A 12 17.04 1.35 13.03
N LEU A 13 17.26 2.06 11.92
CA LEU A 13 18.55 2.11 11.26
C LEU A 13 19.53 3.04 12.00
N SER A 14 20.81 2.66 12.08
CA SER A 14 21.87 3.52 12.61
C SER A 14 22.26 4.65 11.66
N SER A 15 22.10 4.45 10.35
CA SER A 15 22.26 5.48 9.32
C SER A 15 21.31 5.24 8.15
N ASN A 16 20.95 6.30 7.43
CA ASN A 16 20.13 6.19 6.21
C ASN A 16 21.05 5.83 5.02
N PRO A 17 20.84 4.69 4.33
CA PRO A 17 21.63 4.28 3.15
C PRO A 17 21.26 5.04 1.86
N GLY A 18 20.78 6.28 1.99
CA GLY A 18 20.28 7.11 0.90
C GLY A 18 18.94 6.63 0.36
N LEU A 19 18.02 6.23 1.24
CA LEU A 19 16.63 5.95 0.91
C LEU A 19 15.75 7.14 1.23
N GLU A 20 14.72 7.35 0.42
CA GLU A 20 13.69 8.35 0.64
C GLU A 20 12.43 7.74 1.28
N ALA A 21 11.60 8.58 1.90
CA ALA A 21 10.35 8.12 2.48
C ALA A 21 9.37 7.70 1.37
N GLY A 22 8.80 6.50 1.48
CA GLY A 22 7.92 5.93 0.46
C GLY A 22 8.65 5.10 -0.61
N GLU A 23 9.96 4.92 -0.51
CA GLU A 23 10.68 3.93 -1.31
C GLU A 23 10.57 2.53 -0.72
N ALA A 24 10.45 1.53 -1.59
CA ALA A 24 10.66 0.13 -1.26
C ALA A 24 12.08 -0.29 -1.65
N VAL A 25 12.70 -1.11 -0.79
CA VAL A 25 14.01 -1.69 -1.03
C VAL A 25 14.00 -3.17 -0.69
N GLU A 26 14.53 -3.99 -1.59
CA GLU A 26 14.95 -5.34 -1.28
C GLU A 26 16.38 -5.27 -0.72
N GLY A 27 16.66 -5.92 0.41
CA GLY A 27 17.98 -5.87 1.00
C GLY A 27 18.13 -6.70 2.25
N THR A 28 19.37 -6.78 2.73
CA THR A 28 19.73 -7.54 3.93
C THR A 28 20.04 -6.57 5.07
N LEU A 29 19.40 -6.81 6.22
CA LEU A 29 19.67 -6.08 7.46
C LEU A 29 20.54 -6.90 8.40
N ALA A 30 21.48 -6.24 9.07
CA ALA A 30 22.25 -6.82 10.17
C ALA A 30 22.17 -5.92 11.41
N PRO A 31 22.18 -6.49 12.63
CA PRO A 31 22.37 -5.70 13.84
C PRO A 31 23.68 -4.91 13.79
N ASP A 32 23.67 -3.71 14.35
CA ASP A 32 24.83 -2.82 14.42
C ASP A 32 25.64 -3.04 15.71
N PRO A 33 26.85 -3.61 15.63
CA PRO A 33 27.64 -3.93 16.81
C PRO A 33 28.20 -2.69 17.52
N PRO A 34 28.63 -2.81 18.80
CA PRO A 34 28.55 -4.00 19.65
C PRO A 34 27.24 -4.11 20.41
N MET A 35 26.47 -3.01 20.52
CA MET A 35 25.27 -2.97 21.34
C MET A 35 24.08 -3.69 20.70
N ASN A 36 24.07 -3.85 19.36
CA ASN A 36 23.01 -4.52 18.60
C ASN A 36 21.61 -3.94 18.86
N VAL A 37 21.54 -2.63 19.13
CA VAL A 37 20.29 -1.89 19.39
C VAL A 37 19.74 -1.21 18.13
N SER A 38 20.61 -0.97 17.15
CA SER A 38 20.28 -0.43 15.83
C SER A 38 20.59 -1.46 14.75
N TRP A 39 20.05 -1.22 13.56
CA TRP A 39 20.26 -2.04 12.37
C TRP A 39 21.02 -1.26 11.31
N GLN A 40 21.75 -1.97 10.46
CA GLN A 40 22.37 -1.39 9.27
C GLN A 40 21.95 -2.21 8.04
N VAL A 41 21.82 -1.53 6.91
CA VAL A 41 21.59 -2.19 5.62
C VAL A 41 22.96 -2.62 5.09
N VAL A 42 23.22 -3.93 5.10
CA VAL A 42 24.52 -4.49 4.65
C VAL A 42 24.50 -4.85 3.18
N GLU A 43 23.31 -5.04 2.61
CA GLU A 43 23.12 -5.31 1.19
C GLU A 43 21.88 -4.57 0.71
N VAL A 44 22.02 -3.91 -0.43
CA VAL A 44 20.94 -3.21 -1.13
C VAL A 44 20.78 -3.89 -2.47
N GLY A 45 19.62 -4.50 -2.69
CA GLY A 45 19.17 -5.04 -3.95
C GLY A 45 18.37 -4.00 -4.74
N GLU A 46 17.20 -4.41 -5.23
CA GLU A 46 16.34 -3.54 -6.02
C GLU A 46 15.72 -2.42 -5.16
N ARG A 47 15.58 -1.22 -5.74
CA ARG A 47 14.91 -0.06 -5.13
C ARG A 47 13.87 0.47 -6.09
N HIS A 48 12.68 0.77 -5.57
CA HIS A 48 11.63 1.41 -6.37
C HIS A 48 10.90 2.47 -5.55
N GLU A 49 10.61 3.57 -6.22
CA GLU A 49 9.66 4.55 -5.73
C GLU A 49 8.25 3.97 -5.79
N LEU A 50 7.47 4.20 -4.73
CA LEU A 50 6.06 3.87 -4.71
C LEU A 50 5.21 5.13 -4.79
N SER A 51 4.15 5.03 -5.60
CA SER A 51 3.20 6.12 -5.81
C SER A 51 1.82 5.73 -5.27
N LEU A 52 1.16 6.69 -4.63
CA LEU A 52 -0.24 6.63 -4.23
C LEU A 52 -0.88 7.94 -4.64
N SER A 53 -1.97 7.84 -5.40
CA SER A 53 -2.75 8.99 -5.86
C SER A 53 -4.23 8.64 -5.98
N GLU A 54 -5.08 9.65 -5.82
CA GLU A 54 -6.45 9.59 -6.32
C GLU A 54 -6.46 9.64 -7.85
N SER A 55 -7.44 9.01 -8.47
CA SER A 55 -7.66 9.02 -9.91
C SER A 55 -9.03 9.60 -10.22
N ASP A 56 -9.06 10.55 -11.17
CA ASP A 56 -10.31 11.14 -11.68
C ASP A 56 -11.20 10.14 -12.45
N GLU A 57 -10.67 8.94 -12.74
CA GLU A 57 -11.46 7.89 -13.38
C GLU A 57 -12.38 7.22 -12.36
N PRO A 58 -13.65 6.99 -12.70
CA PRO A 58 -14.59 6.33 -11.81
C PRO A 58 -14.20 4.87 -11.52
N ALA A 59 -14.80 4.30 -10.47
CA ALA A 59 -14.73 2.87 -10.22
C ALA A 59 -15.16 2.05 -11.46
N THR A 60 -14.40 1.00 -11.77
CA THR A 60 -14.68 0.14 -12.93
C THR A 60 -15.96 -0.68 -12.74
N GLY A 61 -16.65 -1.04 -13.82
CA GLY A 61 -17.87 -1.86 -13.76
C GLY A 61 -17.72 -3.14 -12.93
N HIS A 62 -16.61 -3.86 -13.07
CA HIS A 62 -16.32 -5.04 -12.25
C HIS A 62 -16.23 -4.74 -10.75
N ALA A 63 -15.68 -3.58 -10.36
CA ALA A 63 -15.61 -3.20 -8.95
C ALA A 63 -17.00 -2.84 -8.39
N LEU A 64 -17.86 -2.25 -9.22
CA LEU A 64 -19.25 -1.98 -8.86
C LEU A 64 -20.07 -3.27 -8.72
N GLU A 65 -19.82 -4.27 -9.58
CA GLU A 65 -20.43 -5.60 -9.45
C GLU A 65 -20.04 -6.25 -8.13
N VAL A 66 -18.76 -6.20 -7.74
CA VAL A 66 -18.29 -6.70 -6.44
C VAL A 66 -18.94 -5.94 -5.29
N ALA A 67 -19.00 -4.60 -5.35
CA ALA A 67 -19.60 -3.79 -4.29
C ALA A 67 -21.11 -4.03 -4.13
N ALA A 68 -21.82 -4.39 -5.21
CA ALA A 68 -23.25 -4.69 -5.17
C ALA A 68 -23.58 -5.99 -4.40
N GLU A 69 -22.58 -6.86 -4.19
CA GLU A 69 -22.70 -8.07 -3.39
C GLU A 69 -22.28 -7.87 -1.93
N GLN A 70 -21.85 -6.66 -1.56
CA GLN A 70 -21.35 -6.31 -0.23
C GLN A 70 -22.36 -5.51 0.59
N ASP A 71 -22.36 -5.73 1.90
CA ASP A 71 -22.96 -4.81 2.86
C ASP A 71 -22.07 -3.57 3.06
N VAL A 72 -22.66 -2.46 3.50
CA VAL A 72 -21.91 -1.24 3.85
C VAL A 72 -20.94 -1.53 5.00
N GLY A 73 -19.69 -1.12 4.84
CA GLY A 73 -18.58 -1.40 5.76
C GLY A 73 -17.76 -2.63 5.39
N GLU A 74 -18.16 -3.40 4.37
CA GLU A 74 -17.40 -4.55 3.92
C GLU A 74 -16.27 -4.19 2.95
N LEU A 75 -15.24 -5.04 2.98
CA LEU A 75 -14.07 -4.97 2.09
C LEU A 75 -13.84 -6.32 1.45
N THR A 76 -13.84 -6.37 0.11
CA THR A 76 -13.42 -7.53 -0.68
C THR A 76 -12.10 -7.24 -1.38
N ARG A 77 -11.19 -8.22 -1.33
CA ARG A 77 -9.95 -8.20 -2.11
C ARG A 77 -10.11 -9.09 -3.33
N VAL A 78 -9.79 -8.54 -4.49
CA VAL A 78 -9.90 -9.22 -5.78
C VAL A 78 -8.52 -9.29 -6.40
N GLU A 79 -8.03 -10.51 -6.61
CA GLU A 79 -6.78 -10.76 -7.33
C GLU A 79 -6.95 -10.44 -8.82
N ARG A 80 -5.91 -9.86 -9.44
CA ARG A 80 -5.90 -9.63 -10.90
C ARG A 80 -5.22 -10.78 -11.61
N ALA A 81 -5.60 -11.00 -12.86
CA ALA A 81 -4.78 -11.80 -13.77
C ALA A 81 -3.40 -11.12 -13.95
N GLY A 82 -2.35 -11.69 -13.36
CA GLY A 82 -1.01 -11.11 -13.32
C GLY A 82 -0.65 -10.60 -11.93
N THR A 83 0.18 -9.55 -11.87
CA THR A 83 0.60 -8.92 -10.60
C THR A 83 -0.37 -7.77 -10.25
N GLY A 84 -0.80 -7.72 -8.99
CA GLY A 84 -1.65 -6.66 -8.47
C GLY A 84 -2.96 -7.17 -7.87
N GLU A 85 -3.70 -6.26 -7.26
CA GLU A 85 -4.89 -6.54 -6.46
C GLU A 85 -5.83 -5.33 -6.53
N LEU A 86 -7.13 -5.56 -6.33
CA LEU A 86 -8.10 -4.49 -6.05
C LEU A 86 -8.69 -4.71 -4.67
N HIS A 87 -8.79 -3.66 -3.88
CA HIS A 87 -9.65 -3.65 -2.69
C HIS A 87 -10.89 -2.86 -3.01
N VAL A 88 -12.05 -3.48 -2.87
CA VAL A 88 -13.35 -2.85 -3.07
C VAL A 88 -13.98 -2.68 -1.70
N VAL A 89 -14.24 -1.42 -1.32
CA VAL A 89 -14.81 -1.04 -0.02
C VAL A 89 -16.17 -0.42 -0.26
N SER A 90 -17.21 -1.01 0.34
CA SER A 90 -18.55 -0.43 0.33
C SER A 90 -18.69 0.52 1.52
N VAL A 91 -19.06 1.77 1.27
CA VAL A 91 -19.19 2.83 2.29
C VAL A 91 -20.56 3.51 2.16
N PRO A 92 -21.06 4.21 3.20
CA PRO A 92 -22.22 5.06 3.03
C PRO A 92 -21.98 6.07 1.89
N GLU A 93 -22.97 6.29 1.02
CA GLU A 93 -22.78 7.17 -0.15
C GLU A 93 -22.29 8.59 0.24
N GLY A 94 -22.80 9.12 1.35
CA GLY A 94 -22.41 10.43 1.89
C GLY A 94 -21.02 10.51 2.52
N GLU A 95 -20.31 9.37 2.66
CA GLU A 95 -18.98 9.26 3.27
C GLU A 95 -17.91 8.85 2.24
N THR A 96 -18.25 8.82 0.95
CA THR A 96 -17.33 8.35 -0.11
C THR A 96 -16.04 9.17 -0.17
N GLU A 97 -16.14 10.50 -0.14
CA GLU A 97 -14.97 11.40 -0.22
C GLU A 97 -14.09 11.31 1.03
N ASP A 98 -14.71 11.19 2.21
CA ASP A 98 -14.01 10.97 3.47
C ASP A 98 -13.25 9.62 3.43
N ALA A 99 -13.89 8.56 2.96
CA ALA A 99 -13.25 7.25 2.82
C ALA A 99 -12.10 7.24 1.80
N VAL A 100 -12.19 8.02 0.71
CA VAL A 100 -11.04 8.23 -0.21
C VAL A 100 -9.90 8.93 0.53
N THR A 101 -10.22 9.99 1.28
CA THR A 101 -9.24 10.75 2.06
C THR A 101 -8.54 9.87 3.08
N ASP A 102 -9.29 9.05 3.83
CA ASP A 102 -8.75 8.13 4.83
C ASP A 102 -7.71 7.16 4.22
N VAL A 103 -7.98 6.63 3.02
CA VAL A 103 -7.02 5.75 2.31
C VAL A 103 -5.76 6.51 1.89
N LEU A 104 -5.91 7.75 1.41
CA LEU A 104 -4.78 8.59 0.99
C LEU A 104 -3.92 9.03 2.18
N GLU A 105 -4.55 9.30 3.33
CA GLU A 105 -3.89 9.65 4.58
C GLU A 105 -3.20 8.44 5.23
N ASP A 106 -3.73 7.22 5.08
CA ASP A 106 -3.06 5.96 5.45
C ASP A 106 -2.03 5.50 4.39
N ARG A 107 -1.20 6.46 3.96
CA ARG A 107 -0.18 6.27 2.93
C ARG A 107 0.79 5.15 3.29
N ASP A 108 1.26 5.11 4.54
CA ASP A 108 2.28 4.14 4.97
C ASP A 108 1.77 2.70 4.88
N ALA A 109 0.54 2.41 5.32
CA ALA A 109 -0.01 1.07 5.22
C ALA A 109 -0.34 0.70 3.76
N THR A 110 -0.90 1.64 3.01
CA THR A 110 -1.25 1.45 1.60
C THR A 110 -0.01 1.17 0.74
N LEU A 111 1.07 1.94 0.92
CA LEU A 111 2.33 1.70 0.22
C LEU A 111 3.05 0.43 0.70
N ALA A 112 2.99 0.10 1.99
CA ALA A 112 3.53 -1.17 2.48
C ALA A 112 2.83 -2.38 1.83
N ARG A 113 1.51 -2.30 1.59
CA ARG A 113 0.78 -3.32 0.84
C ARG A 113 1.25 -3.40 -0.61
N ALA A 114 1.48 -2.27 -1.27
CA ALA A 114 2.01 -2.23 -2.63
C ALA A 114 3.38 -2.91 -2.74
N ALA A 115 4.31 -2.56 -1.83
CA ALA A 115 5.62 -3.17 -1.74
C ALA A 115 5.54 -4.70 -1.55
N ARG A 116 4.66 -5.17 -0.65
CA ARG A 116 4.45 -6.60 -0.42
C ARG A 116 3.94 -7.35 -1.65
N LEU A 117 3.08 -6.70 -2.43
CA LEU A 117 2.56 -7.25 -3.68
C LEU A 117 3.57 -7.14 -4.85
N GLY A 118 4.72 -6.50 -4.64
CA GLY A 118 5.71 -6.26 -5.68
C GLY A 118 5.24 -5.28 -6.76
N VAL A 119 4.29 -4.40 -6.43
CA VAL A 119 3.75 -3.39 -7.34
C VAL A 119 4.22 -1.99 -6.97
N ARG A 120 4.21 -1.06 -7.94
CA ARG A 120 4.83 0.27 -7.77
C ARG A 120 3.84 1.42 -7.69
N ARG A 121 2.60 1.19 -8.12
CA ARG A 121 1.59 2.24 -8.20
C ARG A 121 0.30 1.82 -7.51
N VAL A 122 -0.23 2.74 -6.71
CA VAL A 122 -1.55 2.63 -6.09
C VAL A 122 -2.45 3.75 -6.58
N GLU A 123 -3.62 3.41 -7.10
CA GLU A 123 -4.65 4.36 -7.49
C GLU A 123 -5.89 4.17 -6.64
N VAL A 124 -6.39 5.24 -6.03
CA VAL A 124 -7.71 5.27 -5.39
C VAL A 124 -8.71 5.78 -6.41
N ARG A 125 -9.75 5.00 -6.66
CA ARG A 125 -10.90 5.40 -7.48
C ARG A 125 -12.16 5.31 -6.65
N SER A 126 -13.17 6.09 -7.01
CA SER A 126 -14.44 6.10 -6.30
C SER A 126 -15.65 6.15 -7.23
N ALA A 127 -16.78 5.79 -6.66
CA ALA A 127 -18.13 6.06 -7.13
C ALA A 127 -19.01 6.23 -5.88
N PRO A 128 -20.23 6.82 -5.97
CA PRO A 128 -21.09 6.96 -4.79
C PRO A 128 -21.26 5.63 -4.04
N GLY A 129 -20.81 5.60 -2.78
CA GLY A 129 -20.87 4.43 -1.89
C GLY A 129 -19.78 3.37 -2.10
N VAL A 130 -18.79 3.62 -2.97
CA VAL A 130 -17.75 2.65 -3.31
C VAL A 130 -16.38 3.31 -3.43
N VAL A 131 -15.40 2.79 -2.68
CA VAL A 131 -13.98 3.15 -2.82
C VAL A 131 -13.21 1.94 -3.33
N VAL A 132 -12.34 2.15 -4.31
CA VAL A 132 -11.54 1.10 -4.95
C VAL A 132 -10.07 1.45 -4.88
N VAL A 133 -9.29 0.68 -4.13
CA VAL A 133 -7.83 0.80 -4.06
C VAL A 133 -7.22 -0.19 -5.04
N ARG A 134 -6.47 0.31 -6.02
CA ARG A 134 -5.91 -0.49 -7.10
C ARG A 134 -4.40 -0.57 -6.96
N TYR A 135 -3.88 -1.78 -6.80
CA TYR A 135 -2.45 -2.08 -6.74
C TYR A 135 -1.99 -2.52 -8.14
N LEU A 136 -1.16 -1.70 -8.77
CA LEU A 136 -0.79 -1.79 -10.19
C LEU A 136 0.74 -1.93 -10.36
N PRO A 137 1.20 -2.87 -11.21
CA PRO A 137 2.63 -3.09 -11.45
C PRO A 137 3.34 -1.83 -11.95
#